data_AF-A0A1L9Q149-F1
#
_entry.id   AF-A0A1L9Q149-F1
#
_cell.length_a   1.000
_cell.length_b   1.000
_cell.length_c   1.000
_cell.angle_alpha   90.00
_cell.angle_beta   90.00
_cell.angle_gamma   90.00
#
_symmetry.space_group_name_H-M   'P 1'
#
loop_
_entity.id
_entity.type
_entity.pdbx_description
1 polymer ?
#
loop_
_entity_poly.entity_id
_entity_poly.type
_entity_poly.pdbx_seq_one_letter_code
_entity_poly.pdbx_strand_id
1 'polypeptide(L)'
;MDTLTLTERAAEISKTAASLANELSQSGHPEPTFEHGLPGPLHGDAPDSNAKNLKQQLLQMTDELRALVTEPFLHLTPQEVVPHSVHPIHRLGIAKNFPENGTTVADLAQSLNLRENLVRRLLAHSATHHIFYEVAPDFYIHTAASRLLANNPSMGDWIDVGSDEMYPASFKASSQFVLLVFYN
;
A
#
# COMPACT_ATOMS: atom_id res chain seq x y z
N MET A 1 10.33 8.17 28.62
CA MET A 1 10.67 7.31 27.47
C MET A 1 9.90 6.01 27.63
N ASP A 2 9.56 5.39 26.51
CA ASP A 2 8.70 4.23 26.44
C ASP A 2 9.24 3.05 27.27
N THR A 3 8.39 2.36 28.03
CA THR A 3 8.79 1.43 29.10
C THR A 3 8.63 -0.04 28.75
N LEU A 4 7.95 -0.36 27.64
CA LEU A 4 7.68 -1.74 27.24
C LEU A 4 8.88 -2.37 26.52
N THR A 5 9.22 -3.59 26.94
CA THR A 5 10.18 -4.48 26.25
C THR A 5 9.62 -4.99 24.92
N LEU A 6 10.51 -5.54 24.06
CA LEU A 6 10.09 -6.15 22.78
C LEU A 6 9.11 -7.31 22.98
N THR A 7 9.27 -8.09 24.05
CA THR A 7 8.40 -9.22 24.35
C THR A 7 7.00 -8.76 24.78
N GLU A 8 6.92 -7.73 25.62
CA GLU A 8 5.63 -7.16 26.06
C GLU A 8 4.87 -6.56 24.88
N ARG A 9 5.56 -5.85 23.96
CA ARG A 9 4.93 -5.34 22.73
C ARG A 9 4.39 -6.44 21.83
N ALA A 10 5.19 -7.48 21.60
CA ALA A 10 4.75 -8.61 20.79
C ALA A 10 3.53 -9.30 21.40
N ALA A 11 3.47 -9.41 22.73
CA ALA A 11 2.33 -9.96 23.44
C ALA A 11 1.06 -9.10 23.28
N GLU A 12 1.16 -7.77 23.40
CA GLU A 12 0.02 -6.85 23.20
C GLU A 12 -0.45 -6.81 21.74
N ILE A 13 0.46 -6.87 20.76
CA ILE A 13 0.13 -7.01 19.33
C ILE A 13 -0.66 -8.30 19.10
N SER A 14 -0.16 -9.44 19.61
CA SER A 14 -0.81 -10.74 19.48
C SER A 14 -2.21 -10.75 20.10
N LYS A 15 -2.35 -10.20 21.31
CA LYS A 15 -3.63 -10.09 22.02
C LYS A 15 -4.65 -9.21 21.30
N THR A 16 -4.21 -8.06 20.78
CA THR A 16 -5.08 -7.15 20.02
C THR A 16 -5.50 -7.76 18.68
N ALA A 17 -4.59 -8.43 17.98
CA ALA A 17 -4.90 -9.16 16.75
C ALA A 17 -5.92 -10.28 17.00
N ALA A 18 -5.76 -11.06 18.06
CA ALA A 18 -6.72 -12.10 18.43
C ALA A 18 -8.10 -11.52 18.79
N SER A 19 -8.13 -10.38 19.48
CA SER A 19 -9.38 -9.67 19.80
C SER A 19 -10.09 -9.19 18.53
N LEU A 20 -9.34 -8.63 17.57
CA LEU A 20 -9.88 -8.20 16.28
C LEU A 20 -10.44 -9.39 15.48
N ALA A 21 -9.71 -10.51 15.40
CA ALA A 21 -10.18 -11.71 14.72
C ALA A 21 -11.48 -12.25 15.33
N ASN A 22 -11.59 -12.25 16.67
CA ASN A 22 -12.80 -12.66 17.37
C ASN A 22 -13.99 -11.73 17.05
N GLU A 23 -13.79 -10.41 17.04
CA GLU A 23 -14.83 -9.44 16.69
C GLU A 23 -15.34 -9.62 15.25
N LEU A 24 -14.43 -9.84 14.30
CA LEU A 24 -14.80 -10.15 12.91
C LEU A 24 -15.59 -11.46 12.82
N SER A 25 -15.13 -12.51 13.50
CA SER A 25 -15.83 -13.79 13.52
C SER A 25 -17.23 -13.69 14.13
N GLN A 26 -17.40 -12.95 15.23
CA GLN A 26 -18.70 -12.76 15.89
C GLN A 26 -19.69 -11.96 15.04
N SER A 27 -19.19 -11.02 14.24
CA SER A 27 -19.99 -10.21 13.31
C SER A 27 -20.19 -10.86 11.94
N GLY A 28 -19.65 -12.07 11.73
CA GLY A 28 -19.82 -12.82 10.48
C GLY A 28 -18.97 -12.29 9.32
N HIS A 29 -17.90 -11.56 9.60
CA HIS A 29 -16.97 -11.05 8.61
C HIS A 29 -15.70 -11.91 8.52
N PRO A 30 -15.15 -12.12 7.31
CA PRO A 30 -13.90 -12.84 7.13
C PRO A 30 -12.71 -12.00 7.63
N GLU A 31 -11.61 -12.68 7.94
CA GLU A 31 -10.34 -12.00 8.17
C GLU A 31 -9.81 -11.34 6.87
N PRO A 32 -9.11 -10.20 6.98
CA PRO A 32 -8.50 -9.55 5.83
C PRO A 32 -7.47 -10.43 5.13
N THR A 33 -7.42 -10.35 3.80
CA THR A 33 -6.38 -10.97 2.98
C THR A 33 -5.90 -9.98 1.92
N PHE A 34 -4.75 -10.23 1.30
CA PHE A 34 -4.35 -9.41 0.15
C PHE A 34 -5.31 -9.58 -1.03
N GLU A 35 -5.95 -10.74 -1.20
CA GLU A 35 -6.86 -10.99 -2.32
C GLU A 35 -8.17 -10.20 -2.22
N HIS A 36 -8.80 -10.21 -1.03
CA HIS A 36 -10.12 -9.63 -0.79
C HIS A 36 -10.09 -8.29 -0.03
N GLY A 37 -8.96 -7.94 0.58
CA GLY A 37 -8.78 -6.70 1.31
C GLY A 37 -9.48 -6.70 2.67
N LEU A 38 -9.81 -5.49 3.14
CA LEU A 38 -10.51 -5.30 4.41
C LEU A 38 -12.01 -5.57 4.25
N PRO A 39 -12.67 -6.24 5.22
CA PRO A 39 -14.12 -6.29 5.28
C PRO A 39 -14.71 -4.91 5.62
N GLY A 40 -15.98 -4.69 5.27
CA GLY A 40 -16.67 -3.40 5.39
C GLY A 40 -16.51 -2.67 6.74
N PRO A 41 -16.67 -3.31 7.90
CA PRO A 41 -16.52 -2.64 9.20
C PRO A 41 -15.12 -2.06 9.46
N LEU A 42 -14.11 -2.51 8.72
CA LEU A 42 -12.73 -2.05 8.84
C LEU A 42 -12.39 -0.94 7.84
N HIS A 43 -13.31 -0.52 6.97
CA HIS A 43 -13.09 0.57 6.02
C HIS A 43 -12.95 1.92 6.74
N GLY A 44 -12.33 2.90 6.08
CA GLY A 44 -12.05 4.21 6.69
C GLY A 44 -13.31 5.01 7.01
N ASP A 45 -14.30 4.92 6.12
CA ASP A 45 -15.62 5.56 6.18
C ASP A 45 -16.67 4.75 6.94
N ALA A 46 -16.33 3.54 7.43
CA ALA A 46 -17.21 2.75 8.28
C ALA A 46 -17.53 3.49 9.59
N PRO A 47 -18.72 3.31 10.18
CA PRO A 47 -19.05 3.84 11.50
C PRO A 47 -18.06 3.36 12.57
N ASP A 48 -17.94 4.13 13.66
CA ASP A 48 -17.09 3.74 14.78
C ASP A 48 -17.58 2.43 15.39
N SER A 49 -16.64 1.51 15.61
CA SER A 49 -16.89 0.17 16.12
C SER A 49 -15.68 -0.33 16.90
N ASN A 50 -15.88 -1.35 17.74
CA ASN A 50 -14.78 -1.99 18.46
C ASN A 50 -13.73 -2.54 17.49
N ALA A 51 -14.16 -3.19 16.41
CA ALA A 51 -13.28 -3.71 15.36
C ALA A 51 -12.43 -2.60 14.69
N LYS A 52 -13.03 -1.43 14.39
CA LYS A 52 -12.30 -0.29 13.81
C LYS A 52 -11.25 0.26 14.78
N ASN A 53 -11.59 0.37 16.07
CA ASN A 53 -10.66 0.81 17.12
C ASN A 53 -9.50 -0.18 17.30
N LEU A 54 -9.79 -1.49 17.35
CA LEU A 54 -8.77 -2.54 17.45
C LEU A 54 -7.84 -2.53 16.24
N LYS A 55 -8.36 -2.30 15.02
CA LYS A 55 -7.53 -2.11 13.82
C LYS A 55 -6.57 -0.93 13.96
N GLN A 56 -7.06 0.22 14.42
CA GLN A 56 -6.22 1.41 14.60
C GLN A 56 -5.13 1.19 15.67
N GLN A 57 -5.49 0.59 16.80
CA GLN A 57 -4.52 0.22 17.85
C GLN A 57 -3.47 -0.76 17.32
N LEU A 58 -3.90 -1.78 16.57
CA LEU A 58 -2.99 -2.76 15.99
C LEU A 58 -2.01 -2.10 15.01
N LEU A 59 -2.50 -1.25 14.10
CA LEU A 59 -1.65 -0.49 13.18
C LEU A 59 -0.61 0.34 13.94
N GLN A 60 -1.05 1.12 14.92
CA GLN A 60 -0.15 1.93 15.74
C GLN A 60 0.94 1.09 16.41
N MET A 61 0.58 -0.01 17.08
CA MET A 61 1.57 -0.87 17.74
C MET A 61 2.55 -1.50 16.76
N THR A 62 2.09 -1.90 15.56
CA THR A 62 2.98 -2.44 14.53
C THR A 62 3.91 -1.38 13.94
N ASP A 63 3.43 -0.14 13.77
CA ASP A 63 4.24 0.97 13.31
C ASP A 63 5.31 1.36 14.35
N GLU A 64 4.95 1.40 15.63
CA GLU A 64 5.88 1.66 16.73
C GLU A 64 6.93 0.56 16.85
N LEU A 65 6.54 -0.72 16.80
CA LEU A 65 7.48 -1.82 16.84
C LEU A 65 8.44 -1.77 15.64
N ARG A 66 7.92 -1.53 14.43
CA ARG A 66 8.75 -1.34 13.23
C ARG A 66 9.72 -0.18 13.42
N ALA A 67 9.26 0.96 13.92
CA ALA A 67 10.09 2.13 14.12
C ALA A 67 11.23 1.85 15.12
N LEU A 68 10.96 1.13 16.19
CA LEU A 68 11.91 0.79 17.24
C LEU A 68 13.06 -0.11 16.76
N VAL A 69 12.77 -1.05 15.85
CA VAL A 69 13.76 -2.01 15.32
C VAL A 69 14.40 -1.58 14.00
N THR A 70 13.98 -0.43 13.46
CA THR A 70 14.52 0.14 12.23
C THR A 70 15.72 1.04 12.57
N GLU A 71 16.79 0.93 11.78
CA GLU A 71 17.98 1.77 11.93
C GLU A 71 17.62 3.26 11.96
N PRO A 72 18.13 4.05 12.93
CA PRO A 72 17.73 5.44 13.08
C PRO A 72 17.89 6.31 11.83
N PHE A 73 18.91 6.04 11.01
CA PHE A 73 19.14 6.81 9.79
C PHE A 73 18.06 6.58 8.73
N LEU A 74 17.41 5.41 8.70
CA LEU A 74 16.34 5.11 7.75
C LEU A 74 15.06 5.93 8.02
N HIS A 75 14.91 6.45 9.24
CA HIS A 75 13.86 7.43 9.58
C HIS A 75 14.15 8.83 9.02
N LEU A 76 15.39 9.09 8.60
CA LEU A 76 15.83 10.36 8.02
C LEU A 76 16.00 10.28 6.50
N THR A 77 15.96 9.09 5.92
CA THR A 77 16.01 8.90 4.47
C THR A 77 14.63 9.09 3.85
N PRO A 78 14.51 9.73 2.67
CA PRO A 78 13.25 9.78 1.95
C PRO A 78 12.70 8.37 1.70
N GLN A 79 11.48 8.11 2.17
CA GLN A 79 10.76 6.87 1.94
C GLN A 79 9.67 7.06 0.88
N GLU A 80 9.44 6.05 0.06
CA GLU A 80 8.34 6.06 -0.91
C GLU A 80 7.00 5.92 -0.18
N VAL A 81 6.15 6.95 -0.23
CA VAL A 81 4.78 6.88 0.32
C VAL A 81 3.87 6.08 -0.62
N VAL A 82 4.07 6.24 -1.93
CA VAL A 82 3.38 5.49 -2.99
C VAL A 82 4.47 4.84 -3.86
N PRO A 83 4.40 3.52 -4.12
CA PRO A 83 5.42 2.84 -4.91
C PRO A 83 5.54 3.45 -6.30
N HIS A 84 6.77 3.72 -6.76
CA HIS A 84 7.02 4.37 -8.06
C HIS A 84 6.46 3.62 -9.29
N SER A 85 6.14 2.33 -9.15
CA SER A 85 5.48 1.55 -10.20
C SER A 85 4.00 1.89 -10.39
N VAL A 86 3.31 2.46 -9.39
CA VAL A 86 1.85 2.67 -9.42
C VAL A 86 1.44 3.64 -10.52
N HIS A 87 2.09 4.80 -10.61
CA HIS A 87 1.78 5.80 -11.62
C HIS A 87 1.94 5.28 -13.05
N PRO A 88 3.09 4.69 -13.47
CA PRO A 88 3.20 4.12 -14.82
C PRO A 88 2.26 2.92 -15.05
N ILE A 89 1.98 2.09 -14.04
CA ILE A 89 0.96 1.03 -14.14
C ILE A 89 -0.42 1.61 -14.47
N HIS A 90 -0.78 2.73 -13.84
CA HIS A 90 -2.02 3.44 -14.13
C HIS A 90 -1.99 4.08 -15.53
N ARG A 91 -0.98 4.91 -15.83
CA ARG A 91 -0.85 5.67 -17.09
C ARG A 91 -0.75 4.79 -18.33
N LEU A 92 -0.08 3.64 -18.24
CA LEU A 92 0.05 2.69 -19.34
C LEU A 92 -1.18 1.79 -19.51
N GLY A 93 -2.21 1.96 -18.67
CA GLY A 93 -3.41 1.14 -18.69
C GLY A 93 -3.17 -0.31 -18.25
N ILE A 94 -2.06 -0.61 -17.57
CA ILE A 94 -1.74 -1.96 -17.11
C ILE A 94 -2.79 -2.43 -16.11
N ALA A 95 -3.08 -1.63 -15.07
CA ALA A 95 -4.09 -2.02 -14.08
C ALA A 95 -5.49 -2.14 -14.69
N LYS A 96 -5.90 -1.15 -15.50
CA LYS A 96 -7.24 -1.08 -16.10
C LYS A 96 -7.54 -2.27 -17.04
N ASN A 97 -6.52 -2.78 -17.72
CA ASN A 97 -6.67 -3.87 -18.70
C ASN A 97 -6.12 -5.20 -18.17
N PHE A 98 -5.81 -5.29 -16.87
CA PHE A 98 -5.32 -6.53 -16.28
C PHE A 98 -6.45 -7.56 -16.20
N PRO A 99 -6.26 -8.82 -16.63
CA PRO A 99 -7.31 -9.82 -16.56
C PRO A 99 -7.64 -10.28 -15.14
N GLU A 100 -8.93 -10.42 -14.80
CA GLU A 100 -9.39 -10.85 -13.47
C GLU A 100 -8.84 -12.23 -13.05
N ASN A 101 -8.65 -13.14 -14.00
CA ASN A 101 -8.10 -14.49 -13.75
C ASN A 101 -6.55 -14.52 -13.66
N GLY A 102 -5.90 -13.36 -13.73
CA GLY A 102 -4.45 -13.27 -13.86
C GLY A 102 -3.97 -13.44 -15.30
N THR A 103 -2.68 -13.20 -15.50
CA THR A 103 -2.04 -13.26 -16.82
C THR A 103 -0.53 -13.42 -16.70
N THR A 104 0.11 -13.86 -17.78
CA THR A 104 1.56 -13.81 -17.88
C THR A 104 2.04 -12.41 -18.25
N VAL A 105 3.28 -12.09 -17.89
CA VAL A 105 3.95 -10.85 -18.32
C VAL A 105 3.95 -10.72 -19.85
N ALA A 106 4.22 -11.82 -20.57
CA ALA A 106 4.30 -11.85 -22.02
C ALA A 106 2.94 -11.54 -22.67
N ASP A 107 1.88 -12.22 -22.22
CA ASP A 107 0.53 -12.03 -22.76
C ASP A 107 0.02 -10.60 -22.51
N LEU A 108 0.26 -10.07 -21.31
CA LEU A 108 -0.14 -8.71 -20.97
C LEU A 108 0.65 -7.65 -21.76
N ALA A 109 1.96 -7.86 -21.93
CA ALA A 109 2.78 -6.97 -22.73
C ALA A 109 2.34 -6.97 -24.19
N GLN A 110 2.04 -8.14 -24.75
CA GLN A 110 1.51 -8.29 -26.11
C GLN A 110 0.15 -7.61 -26.27
N SER A 111 -0.79 -7.81 -25.34
CA SER A 111 -2.13 -7.23 -25.43
C SER A 111 -2.14 -5.70 -25.35
N LEU A 112 -1.17 -5.11 -24.63
CA LEU A 112 -1.02 -3.66 -24.47
C LEU A 112 -0.04 -3.02 -25.46
N ASN A 113 0.59 -3.81 -26.33
CA ASN A 113 1.67 -3.34 -27.21
C ASN A 113 2.80 -2.63 -26.43
N LEU A 114 3.19 -3.21 -25.28
CA LEU A 114 4.25 -2.71 -24.41
C LEU A 114 5.48 -3.64 -24.47
N ARG A 115 6.64 -3.11 -24.07
CA ARG A 115 7.84 -3.94 -23.94
C ARG A 115 7.69 -4.89 -22.75
N GLU A 116 7.90 -6.18 -22.97
CA GLU A 116 7.81 -7.22 -21.93
C GLU A 116 8.67 -6.89 -20.71
N ASN A 117 9.94 -6.49 -20.92
CA ASN A 117 10.86 -6.09 -19.85
C ASN A 117 10.34 -4.91 -19.00
N LEU A 118 9.54 -4.00 -19.58
CA LEU A 118 8.93 -2.90 -18.84
C LEU A 118 7.80 -3.43 -17.95
N VAL A 119 6.87 -4.18 -18.52
CA VAL A 119 5.74 -4.77 -17.80
C VAL A 119 6.24 -5.64 -16.64
N ARG A 120 7.24 -6.49 -16.90
CA ARG A 120 7.92 -7.31 -15.90
C ARG A 120 8.40 -6.52 -14.70
N ARG A 121 9.18 -5.46 -14.94
CA ARG A 121 9.76 -4.62 -13.88
C ARG A 121 8.68 -3.91 -13.07
N LEU A 122 7.64 -3.41 -13.74
CA LEU A 122 6.53 -2.73 -13.09
C LEU A 122 5.73 -3.70 -12.20
N LEU A 123 5.38 -4.87 -12.71
CA LEU A 123 4.65 -5.88 -11.94
C LEU A 123 5.48 -6.41 -10.77
N ALA A 124 6.74 -6.76 -10.99
CA ALA A 124 7.63 -7.23 -9.93
C ALA A 124 7.80 -6.20 -8.81
N HIS A 125 8.05 -4.92 -9.15
CA HIS A 125 8.15 -3.84 -8.16
C HIS A 125 6.83 -3.59 -7.42
N SER A 126 5.70 -3.67 -8.13
CA SER A 126 4.38 -3.52 -7.49
C SER A 126 4.04 -4.68 -6.55
N ALA A 127 4.57 -5.88 -6.82
CA ALA A 127 4.34 -7.07 -6.01
C ALA A 127 5.09 -7.02 -4.67
N THR A 128 6.26 -6.38 -4.60
CA THR A 128 6.95 -6.13 -3.31
C THR A 128 6.16 -5.22 -2.38
N HIS A 129 5.15 -4.52 -2.91
CA HIS A 129 4.24 -3.64 -2.18
C HIS A 129 2.82 -4.20 -2.10
N HIS A 130 2.62 -5.48 -2.42
CA HIS A 130 1.34 -6.18 -2.37
C HIS A 130 0.22 -5.57 -3.26
N ILE A 131 0.60 -4.84 -4.31
CA ILE A 131 -0.37 -4.27 -5.27
C ILE A 131 -0.80 -5.33 -6.29
N PHE A 132 0.14 -6.11 -6.82
CA PHE A 132 -0.12 -7.34 -7.56
C PHE A 132 0.54 -8.50 -6.82
N TYR A 133 0.26 -9.74 -7.22
CA TYR A 133 0.86 -10.92 -6.60
C TYR A 133 1.36 -11.90 -7.67
N GLU A 134 2.61 -12.34 -7.56
CA GLU A 134 3.23 -13.32 -8.45
C GLU A 134 3.01 -14.73 -7.88
N VAL A 135 2.10 -15.50 -8.48
CA VAL A 135 1.79 -16.88 -8.02
C VAL A 135 2.78 -17.92 -8.58
N ALA A 136 3.39 -17.62 -9.72
CA ALA A 136 4.40 -18.41 -10.39
C ALA A 136 5.29 -17.47 -11.21
N PRO A 137 6.51 -17.88 -11.61
CA PRO A 137 7.39 -17.01 -12.40
C PRO A 137 6.66 -16.39 -13.60
N ASP A 138 6.62 -15.07 -13.64
CA ASP A 138 5.94 -14.26 -14.65
C ASP A 138 4.41 -14.38 -14.74
N PHE A 139 3.76 -15.04 -13.79
CA PHE A 139 2.30 -15.11 -13.72
C PHE A 139 1.79 -14.30 -12.53
N TYR A 140 1.03 -13.26 -12.83
CA TYR A 140 0.52 -12.33 -11.83
C TYR A 140 -1.00 -12.41 -11.72
N ILE A 141 -1.51 -12.19 -10.50
CA ILE A 141 -2.93 -12.03 -10.20
C ILE A 141 -3.17 -10.70 -9.50
N HIS A 142 -4.43 -10.28 -9.48
CA HIS A 142 -4.87 -9.14 -8.67
C HIS A 142 -4.74 -9.40 -7.17
N THR A 143 -4.45 -8.33 -6.44
CA THR A 143 -4.80 -8.17 -5.03
C THR A 143 -5.96 -7.17 -4.92
N ALA A 144 -6.49 -6.95 -3.73
CA ALA A 144 -7.48 -5.92 -3.46
C ALA A 144 -7.01 -4.52 -3.89
N ALA A 145 -5.70 -4.23 -3.76
CA ALA A 145 -5.14 -2.94 -4.12
C ALA A 145 -5.09 -2.71 -5.64
N SER A 146 -4.60 -3.66 -6.43
CA SER A 146 -4.65 -3.53 -7.90
C SER A 146 -6.08 -3.57 -8.44
N ARG A 147 -6.99 -4.33 -7.82
CA ARG A 147 -8.41 -4.32 -8.21
C ARG A 147 -9.07 -2.98 -7.96
N LEU A 148 -8.75 -2.33 -6.82
CA LEU A 148 -9.18 -0.96 -6.55
C LEU A 148 -8.65 0.02 -7.61
N LEU A 149 -7.37 -0.10 -7.96
CA LEU A 149 -6.76 0.73 -9.00
C LEU A 149 -7.36 0.50 -10.39
N ALA A 150 -7.72 -0.74 -10.73
CA ALA A 150 -8.32 -1.09 -12.01
C ALA A 150 -9.77 -0.58 -12.15
N ASN A 151 -10.55 -0.69 -11.07
CA ASN A 151 -12.01 -0.56 -11.11
C ASN A 151 -12.56 0.74 -10.53
N ASN A 152 -11.78 1.53 -9.79
CA ASN A 152 -12.23 2.81 -9.23
C ASN A 152 -11.59 4.00 -9.97
N PRO A 153 -12.33 4.71 -10.83
CA PRO A 153 -11.81 5.86 -11.58
C PRO A 153 -11.23 6.95 -10.68
N SER A 154 -11.87 7.23 -9.54
CA SER A 154 -11.40 8.26 -8.59
C SER A 154 -10.04 7.90 -7.98
N MET A 155 -9.67 6.62 -7.93
CA MET A 155 -8.33 6.21 -7.52
C MET A 155 -7.27 6.55 -8.58
N GLY A 156 -7.62 6.44 -9.86
CA GLY A 156 -6.78 6.90 -10.97
C GLY A 156 -6.55 8.41 -10.91
N ASP A 157 -7.64 9.18 -10.77
CA ASP A 157 -7.56 10.64 -10.63
C ASP A 157 -6.67 11.06 -9.44
N TRP A 158 -6.80 10.35 -8.32
CA TRP A 158 -5.97 10.58 -7.14
C TRP A 158 -4.48 10.33 -7.39
N ILE A 159 -4.15 9.29 -8.15
CA ILE A 159 -2.77 8.97 -8.53
C ILE A 159 -2.20 10.03 -9.47
N ASP A 160 -2.97 10.49 -10.44
CA ASP A 160 -2.56 11.54 -11.38
C ASP A 160 -2.29 12.86 -10.62
N VAL A 161 -3.22 13.31 -9.77
CA VAL A 161 -3.03 14.52 -8.96
C VAL A 161 -1.82 14.39 -8.03
N GLY A 162 -1.67 13.24 -7.36
CA GLY A 162 -0.54 12.96 -6.49
C GLY A 162 0.79 13.05 -7.21
N SER A 163 0.88 12.39 -8.38
CA SER A 163 2.12 12.19 -9.14
C SER A 163 2.54 13.41 -9.95
N ASP A 164 1.60 14.07 -10.61
CA ASP A 164 1.91 15.14 -11.57
C ASP A 164 1.84 16.54 -10.96
N GLU A 165 1.09 16.71 -9.87
CA GLU A 165 0.90 18.02 -9.24
C GLU A 165 1.50 18.07 -7.84
N MET A 166 1.03 17.22 -6.92
CA MET A 166 1.36 17.32 -5.50
C MET A 166 2.84 17.04 -5.21
N TYR A 167 3.38 15.89 -5.62
CA TYR A 167 4.78 15.56 -5.33
C TYR A 167 5.75 16.57 -5.94
N PRO A 168 5.65 16.94 -7.24
CA PRO A 168 6.53 17.97 -7.81
C PRO A 168 6.42 19.32 -7.09
N ALA A 169 5.22 19.74 -6.68
CA ALA A 169 5.01 20.98 -5.95
C ALA A 169 5.63 20.93 -4.55
N SER A 170 5.46 19.83 -3.80
CA SER A 170 6.05 19.66 -2.47
C SER A 170 7.58 19.76 -2.49
N PHE A 171 8.24 19.13 -3.47
CA PHE A 171 9.69 19.25 -3.62
C PHE A 171 10.11 20.68 -3.93
N LYS A 172 9.44 21.35 -4.89
CA LYS A 172 9.71 22.76 -5.22
C LYS A 172 9.55 23.68 -4.01
N ALA A 173 8.47 23.52 -3.24
CA ALA A 173 8.22 24.32 -2.05
C ALA A 173 9.31 24.13 -0.99
N SER A 174 9.69 22.88 -0.72
CA SER A 174 10.77 22.56 0.23
C SER A 174 12.10 23.22 -0.15
N SER A 175 12.45 23.24 -1.45
CA SER A 175 13.66 23.91 -1.94
C SER A 175 13.64 25.43 -1.77
N GLN A 176 12.47 26.09 -1.86
CA GLN A 176 12.35 27.54 -1.68
C GLN A 176 12.66 27.97 -0.25
N PHE A 177 12.29 27.18 0.76
CA PHE A 177 12.64 27.47 2.15
C PHE A 177 14.15 27.52 2.38
N VAL A 178 14.93 26.70 1.65
CA VAL A 178 16.39 26.73 1.72
C VAL A 178 16.94 28.03 1.12
N LEU A 179 16.39 28.49 -0.01
CA LEU A 179 16.86 29.71 -0.68
C LEU A 179 16.60 30.97 0.15
N LEU A 180 15.46 31.06 0.86
CA LEU A 180 15.13 32.22 1.71
C LEU A 180 16.11 32.44 2.88
N VAL A 181 16.86 31.41 3.28
CA VAL A 181 17.88 31.48 4.35
C VAL A 181 19.20 32.06 3.84
N PHE A 182 19.52 31.92 2.55
CA PHE A 182 20.80 32.36 1.97
C PHE A 182 20.73 33.72 1.25
N TYR A 183 19.55 34.33 1.13
CA TYR A 183 19.33 35.62 0.47
C TYR A 183 18.85 36.76 1.41
N ASN A 184 19.08 36.62 2.71
CA ASN A 184 19.07 37.73 3.69
C ASN A 184 20.47 37.88 4.30
#